data_AF-A0A227J6P5-F1
#
_entry.id   AF-A0A227J6P5-F1
#
_cell.length_a   1.000
_cell.length_b   1.000
_cell.length_c   1.000
_cell.angle_alpha   90.00
_cell.angle_beta   90.00
_cell.angle_gamma   90.00
#
_symmetry.space_group_name_H-M   'P 1'
#
loop_
_entity.id
_entity.type
_entity.pdbx_description
1 polymer ?
#
loop_
_entity_poly.entity_id
_entity_poly.type
_entity_poly.pdbx_seq_one_letter_code
_entity_poly.pdbx_strand_id
1 'polypeptide(L)'
;VGLEHYPYISNKHTDAGSGKGPESLPFPGCNLNGSKSCTFRYGYPDADETSLAVLVAELDNQYGTSDWKVTQSQEKIEVVISARDDKNSSLTQCGILYAPPTTSNESYKLEILPCP
;
A
#
# COMPACT_ATOMS: atom_id res chain seq x y z
N VAL A 1 7.19 14.56 17.17
CA VAL A 1 5.77 14.16 17.10
C VAL A 1 5.67 13.16 15.96
N GLY A 2 4.97 12.06 16.17
CA GLY A 2 4.80 11.03 15.14
C GLY A 2 4.03 11.53 13.92
N LEU A 3 4.14 10.80 12.81
CA LEU A 3 3.56 11.13 11.51
C LEU A 3 2.30 10.29 11.21
N GLU A 4 2.02 9.29 12.04
CA GLU A 4 0.91 8.34 11.92
C GLU A 4 -0.49 8.96 12.06
N HIS A 5 -0.63 10.17 12.58
CA HIS A 5 -1.93 10.82 12.74
C HIS A 5 -2.42 11.55 11.48
N TYR A 6 -1.56 11.70 10.48
CA TYR A 6 -1.94 12.39 9.25
C TYR A 6 -2.73 11.45 8.32
N PRO A 7 -3.76 11.98 7.63
CA PRO A 7 -4.57 11.20 6.69
C PRO A 7 -3.78 10.72 5.47
N TYR A 8 -2.71 11.43 5.14
CA TYR A 8 -1.84 11.13 4.02
C TYR A 8 -0.46 11.68 4.31
N ILE A 9 0.58 10.87 4.12
CA ILE A 9 1.98 11.33 4.09
C ILE A 9 2.72 10.66 2.95
N SER A 10 3.51 11.44 2.23
CA SER A 10 4.44 10.91 1.25
C SER A 10 5.79 11.63 1.27
N ASN A 11 6.82 10.92 0.83
CA ASN A 11 8.16 11.48 0.65
C ASN A 11 8.35 12.25 -0.65
N LYS A 12 7.37 12.20 -1.57
CA LYS A 12 7.48 12.83 -2.90
C LYS A 12 6.52 13.98 -3.12
N HIS A 13 5.28 13.87 -2.64
CA HIS A 13 4.25 14.86 -2.91
C HIS A 13 3.27 14.96 -1.74
N THR A 14 2.43 15.97 -1.79
CA THR A 14 1.31 16.15 -0.87
C THR A 14 0.02 15.87 -1.64
N ASP A 15 -0.92 15.19 -1.01
CA ASP A 15 -2.28 15.13 -1.53
C ASP A 15 -2.94 16.52 -1.39
N ALA A 16 -3.92 16.84 -2.25
CA ALA A 16 -4.56 18.16 -2.32
C ALA A 16 -5.36 18.56 -1.07
N GLY A 17 -5.44 17.69 -0.06
CA GLY A 17 -6.19 17.88 1.19
C GLY A 17 -5.32 18.03 2.44
N SER A 18 -5.74 17.39 3.52
CA SER A 18 -5.13 17.41 4.86
C SER A 18 -3.86 16.56 4.99
N GLY A 19 -3.27 16.18 3.86
CA GLY A 19 -2.02 15.43 3.82
C GLY A 19 -0.81 16.26 4.21
N LYS A 20 0.32 15.59 4.43
CA LYS A 20 1.60 16.22 4.70
C LYS A 20 2.69 15.63 3.82
N GLY A 21 3.46 16.48 3.19
CA GLY A 21 4.52 16.07 2.28
C GLY A 21 5.17 17.29 1.61
N PRO A 22 6.32 17.11 0.96
CA PRO A 22 7.15 15.90 1.02
C PRO A 22 7.86 15.79 2.39
N GLU A 23 7.91 14.60 2.98
CA GLU A 23 8.55 14.32 4.27
C GLU A 23 9.54 13.14 4.20
N SER A 24 10.64 13.18 4.96
CA SER A 24 11.52 12.00 5.04
C SER A 24 10.87 10.92 5.88
N LEU A 25 10.56 9.79 5.27
CA LEU A 25 9.99 8.63 5.97
C LEU A 25 11.10 7.70 6.45
N PRO A 26 10.95 7.05 7.63
CA PRO A 26 11.99 6.23 8.26
C PRO A 26 12.12 4.83 7.63
N PHE A 27 12.07 4.74 6.30
CA PHE A 27 12.14 3.50 5.55
C PHE A 27 13.21 3.59 4.44
N PRO A 28 13.92 2.49 4.14
CA PRO A 28 14.94 2.49 3.09
C PRO A 28 14.41 2.96 1.73
N GLY A 29 15.06 3.97 1.15
CA GLY A 29 14.66 4.53 -0.15
C GLY A 29 13.48 5.51 -0.09
N CYS A 30 12.85 5.72 1.07
CA CYS A 30 11.72 6.63 1.27
C CYS A 30 12.11 8.00 1.87
N ASN A 31 13.39 8.38 1.80
CA ASN A 31 13.83 9.75 2.10
C ASN A 31 13.39 10.72 0.97
N LEU A 32 13.47 12.04 1.20
CA LEU A 32 13.05 13.07 0.22
C LEU A 32 13.67 12.85 -1.18
N ASN A 33 14.98 12.59 -1.22
CA ASN A 33 15.73 12.29 -2.45
C ASN A 33 15.91 10.78 -2.70
N GLY A 34 15.12 9.94 -2.03
CA GLY A 34 15.18 8.49 -2.17
C GLY A 34 14.65 7.99 -3.50
N SER A 35 14.95 6.74 -3.84
CA SER A 35 14.52 6.10 -5.08
C SER A 35 13.07 5.62 -5.08
N LYS A 36 12.45 5.46 -3.91
CA LYS A 36 11.06 4.97 -3.76
C LYS A 36 10.09 6.13 -3.56
N SER A 37 8.86 5.97 -4.04
CA SER A 37 7.72 6.84 -3.76
C SER A 37 6.82 6.15 -2.74
N CYS A 38 6.99 6.49 -1.47
CA CYS A 38 6.34 5.82 -0.36
C CYS A 38 5.24 6.71 0.20
N THR A 39 4.10 6.11 0.48
CA THR A 39 2.91 6.79 0.94
C THR A 39 2.29 6.02 2.11
N PHE A 40 1.83 6.75 3.12
CA PHE A 40 1.16 6.21 4.29
C PHE A 40 -0.12 6.98 4.59
N ARG A 41 -1.17 6.27 5.00
CA ARG A 41 -2.44 6.83 5.46
C ARG A 41 -2.68 6.40 6.89
N TYR A 42 -2.79 7.38 7.79
CA TYR A 42 -2.98 7.13 9.21
C TYR A 42 -1.96 6.13 9.81
N GLY A 43 -0.71 6.19 9.34
CA GLY A 43 0.37 5.32 9.78
C GLY A 43 0.46 3.95 9.09
N TYR A 44 -0.47 3.61 8.19
CA TYR A 44 -0.47 2.37 7.43
C TYR A 44 0.00 2.61 5.99
N PRO A 45 0.69 1.66 5.34
CA PRO A 45 1.12 1.83 3.96
C PRO A 45 -0.10 2.05 3.06
N ASP A 46 0.01 2.94 2.08
CA ASP A 46 -1.08 3.14 1.14
C ASP A 46 -1.35 1.85 0.33
N ALA A 47 -2.53 1.78 -0.29
CA ALA A 47 -2.97 0.68 -1.14
C ALA A 47 -2.25 0.71 -2.50
N ASP A 48 -0.91 0.69 -2.48
CA ASP A 48 -0.05 0.63 -3.66
C ASP A 48 1.14 -0.30 -3.41
N GLU A 49 1.72 -0.80 -4.50
CA GLU A 49 2.84 -1.76 -4.45
C GLU A 49 4.04 -1.21 -3.70
N THR A 50 4.45 0.04 -3.98
CA THR A 50 5.69 0.60 -3.45
C THR A 50 5.61 0.75 -1.92
N SER A 51 4.49 1.26 -1.43
CA SER A 51 4.24 1.45 0.00
C SER A 51 4.11 0.13 0.75
N LEU A 52 3.44 -0.87 0.16
CA LEU A 52 3.32 -2.20 0.77
C LEU A 52 4.65 -2.97 0.76
N ALA A 53 5.41 -2.85 -0.33
CA ALA A 53 6.72 -3.48 -0.48
C ALA A 53 7.77 -3.00 0.52
N VAL A 54 7.57 -1.81 1.10
CA VAL A 54 8.40 -1.31 2.21
C VAL A 54 8.28 -2.21 3.44
N LEU A 55 7.11 -2.81 3.68
CA LEU A 55 6.87 -3.68 4.84
C LEU A 55 7.01 -5.17 4.52
N VAL A 56 6.66 -5.57 3.30
CA VAL A 56 6.71 -6.97 2.86
C VAL A 56 7.57 -7.07 1.61
N ALA A 57 8.83 -7.47 1.78
CA ALA A 57 9.83 -7.48 0.71
C ALA A 57 9.42 -8.32 -0.51
N GLU A 58 8.66 -9.40 -0.30
CA GLU A 58 8.13 -10.23 -1.39
C GLU A 58 7.17 -9.46 -2.31
N LEU A 59 6.61 -8.32 -1.89
CA LEU A 59 5.75 -7.50 -2.74
C LEU A 59 6.51 -6.51 -3.63
N ASP A 60 7.83 -6.31 -3.42
CA ASP A 60 8.66 -5.32 -4.15
C ASP A 60 9.00 -5.74 -5.60
N ASN A 61 8.51 -6.90 -6.05
CA ASN A 61 9.01 -7.54 -7.26
C ASN A 61 7.92 -8.15 -8.14
N GLN A 62 6.84 -7.40 -8.42
CA GLN A 62 5.72 -7.92 -9.23
C GLN A 62 6.15 -8.38 -10.64
N TYR A 63 7.20 -7.77 -11.20
CA TYR A 63 7.76 -8.08 -12.53
C TYR A 63 9.00 -8.98 -12.51
N GLY A 64 9.51 -9.36 -11.34
CA GLY A 64 10.65 -10.27 -11.22
C GLY A 64 10.21 -11.68 -10.81
N THR A 65 10.83 -12.24 -9.77
CA THR A 65 10.68 -13.66 -9.39
C THR A 65 9.79 -13.90 -8.18
N SER A 66 9.22 -12.86 -7.54
CA SER A 66 8.34 -13.04 -6.35
C SER A 66 7.16 -13.97 -6.62
N ASP A 67 6.70 -14.77 -5.66
CA ASP A 67 5.51 -15.61 -5.88
C ASP A 67 4.19 -14.81 -5.85
N TRP A 68 4.25 -13.49 -5.64
CA TRP A 68 3.10 -12.63 -5.37
C TRP A 68 2.91 -11.53 -6.42
N LYS A 69 1.67 -11.09 -6.60
CA LYS A 69 1.28 -9.90 -7.34
C LYS A 69 0.33 -9.03 -6.52
N VAL A 70 0.39 -7.73 -6.76
CA VAL A 70 -0.50 -6.73 -6.16
C VAL A 70 -1.38 -6.16 -7.27
N THR A 71 -2.70 -6.32 -7.15
CA THR A 71 -3.67 -5.74 -8.08
C THR A 71 -4.39 -4.60 -7.39
N GLN A 72 -4.22 -3.37 -7.88
CA GLN A 72 -4.86 -2.19 -7.31
C GLN A 72 -6.27 -1.98 -7.88
N SER A 73 -7.20 -1.57 -7.02
CA SER A 73 -8.52 -1.10 -7.45
C SER A 73 -8.41 0.26 -8.14
N GLN A 74 -9.16 0.45 -9.25
CA GLN A 74 -9.23 1.76 -9.92
C GLN A 74 -10.23 2.71 -9.24
N GLU A 75 -11.13 2.19 -8.41
CA GLU A 75 -12.25 2.93 -7.83
C GLU A 75 -12.11 3.17 -6.33
N LYS A 76 -11.28 2.36 -5.66
CA LYS A 76 -11.13 2.37 -4.19
C LYS A 76 -9.66 2.35 -3.80
N ILE A 77 -9.37 2.85 -2.60
CA ILE A 77 -8.04 2.77 -1.98
C ILE A 77 -7.87 1.36 -1.39
N GLU A 78 -7.79 0.36 -2.27
CA GLU A 78 -7.72 -1.05 -1.92
C GLU A 78 -6.82 -1.79 -2.92
N VAL A 79 -6.16 -2.86 -2.47
CA VAL A 79 -5.44 -3.81 -3.33
C VAL A 79 -5.83 -5.24 -3.00
N VAL A 80 -5.66 -6.14 -3.97
CA VAL A 80 -5.62 -7.58 -3.73
C VAL A 80 -4.22 -8.12 -3.95
N ILE A 81 -3.69 -8.76 -2.92
CA ILE A 81 -2.43 -9.51 -2.94
C ILE A 81 -2.76 -10.97 -3.23
N SER A 82 -2.17 -11.55 -4.27
CA SER A 82 -2.46 -12.93 -4.69
C SER A 82 -1.22 -13.62 -5.23
N ALA A 83 -1.24 -14.94 -5.34
CA ALA A 83 -0.18 -15.67 -6.02
C ALA A 83 -0.10 -15.19 -7.49
N ARG A 84 1.12 -14.94 -7.98
CA ARG A 84 1.33 -14.34 -9.31
C ARG A 84 0.61 -15.12 -10.41
N ASP A 85 0.81 -16.43 -10.41
CA ASP A 85 0.34 -17.33 -11.46
C ASP A 85 -1.10 -17.84 -11.25
N ASP A 86 -1.78 -17.37 -10.21
CA ASP A 86 -3.19 -17.69 -10.00
C ASP A 86 -4.05 -16.98 -11.06
N LYS A 87 -4.75 -17.79 -11.86
CA LYS A 87 -5.64 -17.33 -12.93
C LYS A 87 -7.05 -17.00 -12.42
N ASN A 88 -7.39 -17.45 -11.22
CA ASN A 88 -8.68 -17.22 -10.59
C ASN A 88 -8.67 -15.99 -9.67
N SER A 89 -7.48 -15.46 -9.35
CA SER A 89 -7.34 -14.22 -8.58
C SER A 89 -7.96 -13.03 -9.30
N SER A 90 -8.76 -12.24 -8.59
CA SER A 90 -9.31 -10.97 -9.05
C SER A 90 -9.41 -9.99 -7.89
N LEU A 91 -9.96 -8.79 -8.12
CA LEU A 91 -10.21 -7.83 -7.04
C LEU A 91 -11.24 -8.32 -6.00
N THR A 92 -11.97 -9.41 -6.27
CA THR A 92 -13.04 -9.91 -5.40
C THR A 92 -12.90 -11.38 -5.01
N GLN A 93 -11.89 -12.09 -5.52
CA GLN A 93 -11.74 -13.54 -5.34
C GLN A 93 -10.27 -13.96 -5.32
N CYS A 94 -9.98 -15.10 -4.67
CA CYS A 94 -8.67 -15.75 -4.64
C CYS A 94 -7.50 -14.80 -4.33
N GLY A 95 -7.52 -14.20 -3.14
CA GLY A 95 -6.45 -13.30 -2.71
C GLY A 95 -6.68 -12.73 -1.32
N ILE A 96 -5.81 -11.82 -0.93
CA ILE A 96 -5.88 -11.07 0.32
C ILE A 96 -6.20 -9.63 -0.05
N LEU A 97 -7.40 -9.17 0.30
CA LEU A 97 -7.79 -7.77 0.17
C LEU A 97 -7.14 -6.96 1.29
N TYR A 98 -6.43 -5.90 0.93
CA TYR A 98 -5.88 -4.91 1.85
C TYR A 98 -6.48 -3.53 1.57
N ALA A 99 -6.83 -2.80 2.63
CA ALA A 99 -7.21 -1.40 2.56
C ALA A 99 -6.63 -0.63 3.76
N PRO A 100 -5.91 0.48 3.58
CA PRO A 100 -5.54 1.35 4.70
C PRO A 100 -6.78 2.05 5.29
N PRO A 101 -6.68 2.60 6.52
CA PRO A 101 -7.76 3.42 7.08
C PRO A 101 -8.06 4.64 6.21
N THR A 102 -9.34 5.03 6.17
CA THR A 102 -9.78 6.27 5.50
C THR A 102 -10.08 7.40 6.48
N THR A 103 -10.15 7.06 7.78
CA THR A 103 -10.32 8.01 8.88
C THR A 103 -9.38 7.69 10.04
N SER A 104 -9.19 8.64 10.96
CA SER A 104 -8.30 8.49 12.11
C SER A 104 -8.77 7.46 13.15
N ASN A 105 -10.03 7.04 13.08
CA ASN A 105 -10.65 6.13 14.06
C ASN A 105 -10.85 4.72 13.49
N GLU A 106 -10.40 4.47 12.26
CA GLU A 106 -10.46 3.18 11.60
C GLU A 106 -9.10 2.45 11.68
N SER A 107 -9.17 1.12 11.62
CA SER A 107 -7.99 0.28 11.38
C SER A 107 -7.93 -0.11 9.90
N TYR A 108 -6.77 -0.60 9.46
CA TYR A 108 -6.66 -1.24 8.16
C TYR A 108 -7.60 -2.44 8.05
N LYS A 109 -8.01 -2.75 6.82
CA LYS A 109 -8.72 -3.98 6.46
C LYS A 109 -7.72 -4.99 5.90
N LEU A 110 -7.83 -6.24 6.35
CA LEU A 110 -7.16 -7.39 5.76
C LEU A 110 -8.16 -8.56 5.71
N GLU A 111 -8.53 -9.01 4.52
CA GLU A 111 -9.56 -10.02 4.33
C GLU A 111 -9.09 -11.10 3.35
N ILE A 112 -9.31 -12.38 3.70
CA ILE A 112 -9.09 -13.49 2.78
C ILE A 112 -10.31 -13.61 1.88
N LEU A 113 -10.13 -13.33 0.60
CA LEU A 113 -11.18 -13.47 -0.41
C LEU A 113 -11.33 -14.95 -0.79
N PRO A 114 -12.57 -15.47 -0.85
CA PRO A 114 -12.81 -16.87 -1.18
C PRO A 114 -12.35 -17.19 -2.60
N CYS A 115 -11.93 -18.44 -2.80
CA CYS A 115 -11.68 -19.00 -4.12
C CYS A 115 -12.92 -19.71 -4.66
N PRO A 116 -13.11 -19.70 -6.00
CA PRO A 116 -14.12 -20.54 -6.65
C PRO A 116 -13.93 -22.04 -6.38
#